data_AF-A0A210P7M4-F1
#
_entry.id   AF-A0A210P7M4-F1
#
_cell.length_a   1.000
_cell.length_b   1.000
_cell.length_c   1.000
_cell.angle_alpha   90.00
_cell.angle_beta   90.00
_cell.angle_gamma   90.00
#
_symmetry.space_group_name_H-M   'P 1'
#
loop_
_entity.id
_entity.type
_entity.pdbx_description
1 polymer ?
#
loop_
_entity_poly.entity_id
_entity_poly.type
_entity_poly.pdbx_seq_one_letter_code
_entity_poly.pdbx_strand_id
1 'polypeptide(L)'
;MKIKNFVASVFTVTTLALIGISTQTQTVSAATTTANASGVVYVTNANGAGIYTQSQNGVTRAASMLGNKTAWRIDKSMNVDGVVYYEVGANEWISANDISTEAPAVSLNKDMYINVAGGVNLYDGPNGNFTGNVATGHTMVHVYASKTDSTGTTWYDVGRSQWINGKYMSTDNVKQTLTMSATAYDPVVLGSNMGYSGVAANLSKFPRGTHLRITANGKTYDRVVNDTGLFAYSNPNQLDIAMPNSQALQFGRQNVTVQVLG
;
A
#
# COMPACT_ATOMS: atom_id res chain seq x y z
N MET A 1 2.69 -9.33 -3.05
CA MET A 1 2.15 -10.31 -2.08
C MET A 1 1.35 -9.53 -1.04
N LYS A 2 0.02 -9.71 -0.97
CA LYS A 2 -0.83 -8.97 -0.02
C LYS A 2 -0.73 -9.63 1.34
N ILE A 3 0.08 -9.09 2.24
CA ILE A 3 0.23 -9.59 3.61
C ILE A 3 -0.91 -8.98 4.42
N LYS A 4 -1.84 -9.83 4.88
CA LYS A 4 -2.94 -9.42 5.75
C LYS A 4 -2.38 -9.22 7.16
N ASN A 5 -2.41 -7.99 7.63
CA ASN A 5 -2.00 -7.62 8.97
C ASN A 5 -3.07 -8.10 9.97
N PHE A 6 -2.70 -9.06 10.83
CA PHE A 6 -3.55 -9.56 11.91
C PHE A 6 -3.08 -8.92 13.21
N VAL A 7 -4.04 -8.41 13.99
CA VAL A 7 -3.78 -7.70 15.26
C VAL A 7 -3.29 -8.72 16.30
N ALA A 8 -2.10 -8.49 16.88
CA ALA A 8 -1.63 -9.23 18.03
C ALA A 8 -2.52 -8.89 19.24
N SER A 9 -3.39 -9.83 19.64
CA SER A 9 -4.11 -9.73 20.92
C SER A 9 -3.09 -9.78 22.06
N VAL A 10 -2.96 -8.66 22.77
CA VAL A 10 -2.20 -8.56 24.02
C VAL A 10 -2.96 -9.36 25.08
N PHE A 11 -2.48 -10.55 25.42
CA PHE A 11 -2.92 -11.25 26.63
C PHE A 11 -2.05 -10.80 27.80
N THR A 12 -2.69 -10.31 28.85
CA THR A 12 -2.06 -10.04 30.14
C THR A 12 -1.65 -11.38 30.78
N VAL A 13 -0.35 -11.55 31.05
CA VAL A 13 0.13 -12.72 31.80
C VAL A 13 -0.22 -12.48 33.27
N THR A 14 -1.20 -13.20 33.80
CA THR A 14 -1.50 -13.22 35.23
C THR A 14 -0.38 -13.93 35.99
N THR A 15 0.26 -13.23 36.91
CA THR A 15 1.28 -13.80 37.81
C THR A 15 0.64 -14.77 38.80
N LEU A 16 1.24 -15.95 38.96
CA LEU A 16 0.83 -16.98 39.91
C LEU A 16 1.29 -16.61 41.34
N ALA A 17 0.39 -16.67 42.34
CA ALA A 17 0.75 -16.44 43.74
C ALA A 17 1.41 -17.69 44.36
N LEU A 18 2.58 -17.53 44.99
CA LEU A 18 3.22 -18.59 45.79
C LEU A 18 2.72 -18.54 47.23
N ILE A 19 2.12 -19.64 47.71
CA ILE A 19 1.81 -19.88 49.13
C ILE A 19 3.04 -20.58 49.74
N GLY A 20 3.60 -20.02 50.81
CA GLY A 20 4.93 -20.37 51.31
C GLY A 20 5.04 -21.74 51.99
N ILE A 21 6.16 -22.44 51.76
CA ILE A 21 6.68 -23.55 52.60
C ILE A 21 8.23 -23.52 52.61
N SER A 22 8.79 -23.94 53.75
CA SER A 22 10.15 -23.87 54.33
C SER A 22 11.42 -23.88 53.47
N THR A 23 12.45 -23.26 54.06
CA THR A 23 13.86 -23.11 53.66
C THR A 23 14.58 -24.41 53.30
N GLN A 24 14.72 -24.66 52.00
CA GLN A 24 15.96 -25.15 51.39
C GLN A 24 16.36 -24.10 50.35
N THR A 25 17.62 -23.70 50.31
CA THR A 25 18.19 -22.93 49.19
C THR A 25 18.27 -23.83 47.95
N GLN A 26 17.11 -24.16 47.39
CA GLN A 26 17.00 -24.50 45.99
C GLN A 26 16.84 -23.19 45.25
N THR A 27 17.76 -22.89 44.34
CA THR A 27 17.54 -21.86 43.34
C THR A 27 16.38 -22.32 42.46
N VAL A 28 15.16 -21.98 42.85
CA VAL A 28 13.98 -22.22 42.04
C VAL A 28 14.12 -21.31 40.83
N SER A 29 14.61 -21.85 39.71
CA SER A 29 14.65 -21.11 38.46
C SER A 29 13.20 -20.77 38.10
N ALA A 30 12.88 -19.48 37.96
CA ALA A 30 11.55 -19.06 37.57
C ALA A 30 11.25 -19.67 36.19
N ALA A 31 10.27 -20.58 36.13
CA ALA A 31 9.88 -21.21 34.88
C ALA A 31 9.43 -20.10 33.90
N THR A 32 10.20 -19.89 32.84
CA THR A 32 9.85 -18.95 31.79
C THR A 32 8.64 -19.49 31.05
N THR A 33 7.46 -18.90 31.28
CA THR A 33 6.25 -19.32 30.58
C THR A 33 6.27 -18.77 29.17
N THR A 34 6.26 -19.68 28.20
CA THR A 34 6.10 -19.35 26.78
C THR A 34 4.62 -19.43 26.43
N ALA A 35 4.12 -18.44 25.70
CA ALA A 35 2.77 -18.40 25.16
C ALA A 35 2.83 -18.39 23.64
N ASN A 36 1.79 -18.93 22.99
CA ASN A 36 1.64 -18.80 21.54
C ASN A 36 1.41 -17.33 21.17
N ALA A 37 2.12 -16.88 20.13
CA ALA A 37 1.91 -15.58 19.51
C ALA A 37 1.81 -15.78 18.00
N SER A 38 1.30 -14.80 17.26
CA SER A 38 1.32 -14.88 15.80
C SER A 38 1.22 -13.49 15.22
N GLY A 39 2.03 -13.21 14.21
CA GLY A 39 2.03 -11.92 13.54
C GLY A 39 3.33 -11.63 12.80
N VAL A 40 3.45 -10.39 12.37
CA VAL A 40 4.68 -9.82 11.82
C VAL A 40 5.07 -8.63 12.69
N VAL A 41 6.33 -8.58 13.07
CA VAL A 41 6.93 -7.45 13.79
C VAL A 41 8.04 -6.85 12.94
N TYR A 42 8.31 -5.57 13.16
CA TYR A 42 9.31 -4.81 12.42
C TYR A 42 10.36 -4.30 13.38
N VAL A 43 11.64 -4.49 13.07
CA VAL A 43 12.74 -3.94 13.85
C VAL A 43 12.76 -2.43 13.67
N THR A 44 12.55 -1.67 14.75
CA THR A 44 12.51 -0.20 14.75
C THR A 44 13.71 0.43 15.43
N ASN A 45 14.47 -0.33 16.23
CA ASN A 45 15.71 0.15 16.84
C ASN A 45 16.73 0.55 15.76
N ALA A 46 17.28 1.76 15.87
CA ALA A 46 18.31 2.32 14.99
C ALA A 46 19.49 1.36 14.78
N ASN A 47 19.89 0.67 15.85
CA ASN A 47 21.03 -0.23 15.90
C ASN A 47 20.66 -1.70 15.60
N GLY A 48 19.41 -1.98 15.21
CA GLY A 48 18.90 -3.33 15.05
C GLY A 48 18.40 -3.97 16.35
N ALA A 49 17.83 -5.16 16.24
CA ALA A 49 17.34 -5.94 17.39
C ALA A 49 18.32 -7.06 17.72
N GLY A 50 18.75 -7.15 18.98
CA GLY A 50 19.59 -8.26 19.43
C GLY A 50 18.81 -9.57 19.43
N ILE A 51 19.44 -10.66 18.97
CA ILE A 51 18.87 -12.01 19.10
C ILE A 51 19.22 -12.55 20.50
N TYR A 52 18.26 -13.22 21.13
CA TYR A 52 18.40 -13.88 22.42
C TYR A 52 18.04 -15.36 22.28
N THR A 53 18.67 -16.20 23.08
CA THR A 53 18.35 -17.63 23.19
C THR A 53 17.85 -17.92 24.60
N GLN A 54 16.81 -18.74 24.72
CA GLN A 54 16.28 -19.19 26.00
C GLN A 54 16.99 -20.47 26.46
N SER A 55 17.30 -20.54 27.76
CA SER A 55 17.84 -21.71 28.46
C SER A 55 17.17 -21.88 29.83
N GLN A 56 17.50 -22.93 30.57
CA GLN A 56 16.99 -23.14 31.94
C GLN A 56 17.37 -22.00 32.92
N ASN A 57 18.43 -21.23 32.60
CA ASN A 57 18.93 -20.13 33.40
C ASN A 57 18.43 -18.75 32.92
N GLY A 58 17.40 -18.74 32.06
CA GLY A 58 16.83 -17.52 31.49
C GLY A 58 17.32 -17.23 30.06
N VAL A 59 17.37 -15.95 29.70
CA VAL A 59 17.71 -15.48 28.35
C VAL A 59 19.14 -14.99 28.26
N THR A 60 19.85 -15.41 27.20
CA THR A 60 21.21 -14.95 26.91
C THR A 60 21.24 -14.28 25.54
N ARG A 61 21.91 -13.13 25.43
CA ARG A 61 22.03 -12.41 24.16
C ARG A 61 23.07 -13.09 23.25
N ALA A 62 22.68 -13.42 22.03
CA ALA A 62 23.56 -13.93 20.99
C ALA A 62 24.40 -12.80 20.38
N ALA A 63 25.45 -13.16 19.63
CA ALA A 63 26.31 -12.18 18.94
C ALA A 63 25.62 -11.53 17.72
N SER A 64 24.65 -12.24 17.12
CA SER A 64 23.92 -11.80 15.94
C SER A 64 22.77 -10.85 16.26
N MET A 65 22.39 -10.04 15.27
CA MET A 65 21.29 -9.10 15.37
C MET A 65 20.51 -9.03 14.07
N LEU A 66 19.25 -8.59 14.17
CA LEU A 66 18.38 -8.34 13.03
C LEU A 66 18.48 -6.86 12.63
N GLY A 67 18.59 -6.60 11.33
CA GLY A 67 18.77 -5.24 10.82
C GLY A 67 17.53 -4.36 11.03
N ASN A 68 17.74 -3.05 11.21
CA ASN A 68 16.67 -2.07 11.26
C ASN A 68 15.78 -2.13 9.99
N LYS A 69 14.47 -1.92 10.15
CA LYS A 69 13.42 -1.94 9.13
C LYS A 69 13.18 -3.32 8.48
N THR A 70 13.72 -4.38 9.06
CA THR A 70 13.40 -5.76 8.63
C THR A 70 12.12 -6.25 9.30
N ALA A 71 11.37 -7.09 8.60
CA ALA A 71 10.12 -7.67 9.06
C ALA A 71 10.31 -9.15 9.40
N TRP A 72 9.78 -9.59 10.54
CA TRP A 72 9.94 -10.96 11.04
C TRP A 72 8.60 -11.53 11.46
N ARG A 73 8.36 -12.78 11.07
CA ARG A 73 7.20 -13.54 11.57
C ARG A 73 7.49 -13.97 12.99
N ILE A 74 6.47 -13.92 13.83
CA ILE A 74 6.52 -14.42 15.20
C ILE A 74 5.53 -15.54 15.41
N ASP A 75 5.86 -16.49 16.28
CA ASP A 75 5.03 -17.65 16.62
C ASP A 75 4.90 -17.89 18.13
N LYS A 76 5.81 -17.35 18.94
CA LYS A 76 5.72 -17.38 20.41
C LYS A 76 6.11 -16.06 21.05
N SER A 77 5.68 -15.90 22.29
CA SER A 77 6.12 -14.81 23.17
C SER A 77 6.46 -15.35 24.56
N MET A 78 7.40 -14.69 25.23
CA MET A 78 7.71 -14.97 26.64
C MET A 78 7.97 -13.67 27.39
N ASN A 79 7.77 -13.69 28.71
CA ASN A 79 8.16 -12.59 29.59
C ASN A 79 9.30 -13.05 30.49
N VAL A 80 10.39 -12.31 30.50
CA VAL A 80 11.54 -12.56 31.39
C VAL A 80 11.86 -11.25 32.10
N ASP A 81 11.74 -11.27 33.43
CA ASP A 81 12.01 -10.12 34.29
C ASP A 81 11.31 -8.82 33.84
N GLY A 82 10.06 -8.94 33.37
CA GLY A 82 9.24 -7.81 32.92
C GLY A 82 9.45 -7.42 31.45
N VAL A 83 10.43 -8.00 30.75
CA VAL A 83 10.66 -7.76 29.33
C VAL A 83 9.98 -8.83 28.49
N VAL A 84 9.15 -8.40 27.54
CA VAL A 84 8.52 -9.30 26.57
C VAL A 84 9.51 -9.57 25.43
N TYR A 85 9.62 -10.83 25.05
CA TYR A 85 10.35 -11.29 23.87
C TYR A 85 9.43 -12.04 22.93
N TYR A 86 9.73 -11.97 21.63
CA TYR A 86 9.02 -12.71 20.59
C TYR A 86 9.98 -13.62 19.83
N GLU A 87 9.55 -14.86 19.60
CA GLU A 87 10.32 -15.84 18.85
C GLU A 87 10.19 -15.56 17.35
N VAL A 88 11.31 -15.51 16.63
CA VAL A 88 11.38 -15.24 15.18
C VAL A 88 12.00 -16.40 14.38
N GLY A 89 12.55 -17.38 15.09
CA GLY A 89 13.20 -18.59 14.62
C GLY A 89 13.36 -19.55 15.79
N ALA A 90 13.71 -20.81 15.53
CA ALA A 90 13.76 -21.83 16.59
C ALA A 90 14.73 -21.42 17.72
N ASN A 91 14.19 -21.10 18.90
CA ASN A 91 14.91 -20.56 20.05
C ASN A 91 15.67 -19.24 19.76
N GLU A 92 15.20 -18.45 18.81
CA GLU A 92 15.71 -17.11 18.49
C GLU A 92 14.67 -16.07 18.82
N TRP A 93 14.98 -15.22 19.80
CA TRP A 93 14.03 -14.28 20.39
C TRP A 93 14.52 -12.83 20.23
N ILE A 94 13.61 -11.89 20.03
CA ILE A 94 13.91 -10.45 20.02
C ILE A 94 13.05 -9.71 21.04
N SER A 95 13.62 -8.66 21.64
CA SER A 95 12.93 -7.87 22.65
C SER A 95 11.83 -7.03 22.02
N ALA A 96 10.67 -6.96 22.69
CA ALA A 96 9.57 -6.06 22.35
C ALA A 96 9.99 -4.58 22.32
N ASN A 97 11.06 -4.21 23.02
CA ASN A 97 11.59 -2.85 23.06
C ASN A 97 12.27 -2.42 21.74
N ASP A 98 12.69 -3.38 20.91
CA ASP A 98 13.42 -3.11 19.66
C ASP A 98 12.54 -3.15 18.41
N ILE A 99 11.23 -3.38 18.59
CA ILE A 99 10.30 -3.66 17.50
C ILE A 99 9.02 -2.82 17.57
N SER A 100 8.26 -2.84 16.48
CA SER A 100 6.88 -2.39 16.40
C SER A 100 6.03 -3.41 15.66
N THR A 101 4.74 -3.44 15.96
CA THR A 101 3.73 -4.15 15.17
C THR A 101 3.27 -3.36 13.95
N GLU A 102 3.67 -2.09 13.84
CA GLU A 102 3.41 -1.25 12.68
C GLU A 102 4.59 -1.27 11.71
N ALA A 103 4.29 -1.39 10.42
CA ALA A 103 5.31 -1.31 9.39
C ALA A 103 6.00 0.06 9.43
N PRO A 104 7.35 0.13 9.33
CA PRO A 104 8.05 1.40 9.29
C PRO A 104 7.71 2.16 8.00
N ALA A 105 7.92 3.48 8.03
CA ALA A 105 7.85 4.27 6.82
C ALA A 105 8.99 3.88 5.85
N VAL A 106 8.61 3.68 4.59
CA VAL A 106 9.51 3.48 3.45
C VAL A 106 9.76 4.83 2.81
N SER A 107 11.02 5.25 2.75
CA SER A 107 11.41 6.50 2.09
C SER A 107 11.08 6.45 0.60
N LEU A 108 10.52 7.54 0.10
CA LEU A 108 10.18 7.76 -1.30
C LEU A 108 10.75 9.11 -1.75
N ASN A 109 10.84 9.28 -3.06
CA ASN A 109 11.20 10.53 -3.71
C ASN A 109 10.44 10.57 -5.03
N LYS A 110 9.16 10.90 -4.97
CA LYS A 110 8.26 10.78 -6.12
C LYS A 110 7.16 11.83 -6.07
N ASP A 111 6.86 12.41 -7.23
CA ASP A 111 5.69 13.26 -7.41
C ASP A 111 4.44 12.40 -7.66
N MET A 112 3.35 12.76 -6.97
CA MET A 112 2.03 12.14 -7.08
C MET A 112 0.96 13.21 -7.17
N TYR A 113 -0.26 12.82 -7.52
CA TYR A 113 -1.39 13.72 -7.73
C TYR A 113 -2.52 13.38 -6.77
N ILE A 114 -3.18 14.41 -6.26
CA ILE A 114 -4.41 14.25 -5.49
C ILE A 114 -5.59 14.17 -6.46
N ASN A 115 -6.20 12.98 -6.56
CA ASN A 115 -7.22 12.66 -7.56
C ASN A 115 -8.64 12.80 -7.00
N VAL A 116 -8.92 13.95 -6.39
CA VAL A 116 -10.27 14.35 -5.95
C VAL A 116 -10.49 15.83 -6.27
N ALA A 117 -11.74 16.23 -6.46
CA ALA A 117 -12.09 17.62 -6.76
C ALA A 117 -12.08 18.54 -5.53
N GLY A 118 -12.13 17.96 -4.32
CA GLY A 118 -12.15 18.69 -3.04
C GLY A 118 -10.81 18.63 -2.30
N GLY A 119 -10.70 19.39 -1.20
CA GLY A 119 -9.54 19.30 -0.32
C GLY A 119 -9.40 17.92 0.33
N VAL A 120 -8.16 17.55 0.65
CA VAL A 120 -7.84 16.28 1.32
C VAL A 120 -7.28 16.55 2.70
N ASN A 121 -7.73 15.77 3.67
CA ASN A 121 -7.26 15.86 5.05
C ASN A 121 -5.82 15.36 5.19
N LEU A 122 -5.06 16.07 6.02
CA LEU A 122 -3.72 15.74 6.46
C LEU A 122 -3.77 15.23 7.90
N TYR A 123 -2.86 14.31 8.21
CA TYR A 123 -2.75 13.69 9.52
C TYR A 123 -1.29 13.68 9.99
N ASP A 124 -1.03 13.63 11.30
CA ASP A 124 0.33 13.51 11.87
C ASP A 124 0.94 12.10 11.73
N GLY A 125 0.15 11.13 11.23
CA GLY A 125 0.54 9.75 10.98
C GLY A 125 -0.61 8.97 10.33
N PRO A 126 -0.38 7.73 9.86
CA PRO A 126 -1.45 6.83 9.45
C PRO A 126 -2.47 6.64 10.59
N ASN A 127 -3.74 6.96 10.34
CA ASN A 127 -4.81 6.95 11.35
C ASN A 127 -4.53 7.84 12.58
N GLY A 128 -3.65 8.82 12.44
CA GLY A 128 -3.29 9.77 13.49
C GLY A 128 -4.29 10.92 13.66
N ASN A 129 -3.87 11.98 14.32
CA ASN A 129 -4.68 13.16 14.52
C ASN A 129 -4.75 14.01 13.25
N PHE A 130 -5.89 14.63 13.02
CA PHE A 130 -6.05 15.61 11.95
C PHE A 130 -5.14 16.81 12.19
N THR A 131 -4.33 17.17 11.19
CA THR A 131 -3.38 18.30 11.26
C THR A 131 -3.73 19.45 10.32
N GLY A 132 -4.74 19.27 9.47
CA GLY A 132 -5.17 20.27 8.50
C GLY A 132 -5.67 19.66 7.21
N ASN A 133 -5.78 20.46 6.17
CA ASN A 133 -6.12 19.99 4.83
C ASN A 133 -5.20 20.63 3.80
N VAL A 134 -5.10 19.98 2.66
CA VAL A 134 -4.50 20.54 1.45
C VAL A 134 -5.62 20.78 0.44
N ALA A 135 -5.72 22.00 -0.10
CA ALA A 135 -6.75 22.37 -1.06
C ALA A 135 -6.31 21.97 -2.47
N THR A 136 -6.96 20.98 -3.10
CA THR A 136 -6.34 20.35 -4.28
C THR A 136 -7.35 19.76 -5.26
N GLY A 137 -7.65 20.49 -6.32
CA GLY A 137 -8.12 19.88 -7.57
C GLY A 137 -6.89 19.47 -8.39
N HIS A 138 -6.52 18.18 -8.37
CA HIS A 138 -5.46 17.61 -9.22
C HIS A 138 -4.06 18.25 -9.02
N THR A 139 -3.77 18.71 -7.81
CA THR A 139 -2.46 19.29 -7.46
C THR A 139 -1.43 18.18 -7.33
N MET A 140 -0.27 18.42 -7.95
CA MET A 140 0.91 17.59 -7.75
C MET A 140 1.48 17.85 -6.36
N VAL A 141 1.81 16.78 -5.64
CA VAL A 141 2.48 16.82 -4.35
C VAL A 141 3.70 15.93 -4.38
N HIS A 142 4.76 16.38 -3.73
CA HIS A 142 5.95 15.58 -3.55
C HIS A 142 5.78 14.63 -2.37
N VAL A 143 6.04 13.34 -2.58
CA VAL A 143 5.90 12.29 -1.58
C VAL A 143 7.28 11.84 -1.12
N TYR A 144 7.52 11.98 0.18
CA TYR A 144 8.79 11.70 0.86
C TYR A 144 8.84 10.31 1.48
N ALA A 145 7.68 9.74 1.80
CA ALA A 145 7.60 8.40 2.34
C ALA A 145 6.22 7.77 2.11
N SER A 146 6.16 6.45 2.23
CA SER A 146 4.90 5.72 2.38
C SER A 146 4.94 4.85 3.63
N LYS A 147 3.77 4.60 4.21
CA LYS A 147 3.61 3.67 5.34
C LYS A 147 2.32 2.90 5.15
N THR A 148 2.38 1.59 5.31
CA THR A 148 1.18 0.73 5.28
C THR A 148 0.74 0.47 6.70
N ASP A 149 -0.51 0.82 7.00
CA ASP A 149 -1.07 0.59 8.33
C ASP A 149 -1.49 -0.87 8.56
N SER A 150 -1.95 -1.17 9.77
CA SER A 150 -2.46 -2.49 10.16
C SER A 150 -3.72 -2.94 9.41
N THR A 151 -4.38 -2.07 8.64
CA THR A 151 -5.52 -2.43 7.79
C THR A 151 -5.11 -2.77 6.35
N GLY A 152 -3.83 -2.53 6.01
CA GLY A 152 -3.32 -2.65 4.65
C GLY A 152 -3.51 -1.37 3.81
N THR A 153 -3.98 -0.29 4.41
CA THR A 153 -4.09 1.01 3.73
C THR A 153 -2.71 1.64 3.65
N THR A 154 -2.33 2.08 2.45
CA THR A 154 -1.10 2.83 2.24
C THR A 154 -1.36 4.31 2.44
N TRP A 155 -0.50 4.95 3.21
CA TRP A 155 -0.48 6.38 3.46
C TRP A 155 0.80 6.97 2.88
N TYR A 156 0.75 8.24 2.47
CA TYR A 156 1.87 8.94 1.87
C TYR A 156 2.20 10.19 2.67
N ASP A 157 3.46 10.35 3.06
CA ASP A 157 3.98 11.55 3.70
C ASP A 157 4.32 12.59 2.63
N VAL A 158 3.65 13.73 2.69
CA VAL A 158 3.87 14.89 1.80
C VAL A 158 4.80 15.93 2.43
N GLY A 159 5.46 15.57 3.53
CA GLY A 159 6.52 16.34 4.18
C GLY A 159 6.14 16.75 5.59
N ARG A 160 7.15 16.91 6.46
CA ARG A 160 6.97 17.36 7.85
C ARG A 160 6.00 16.47 8.65
N SER A 161 6.00 15.16 8.37
CA SER A 161 5.08 14.18 8.98
C SER A 161 3.61 14.49 8.71
N GLN A 162 3.28 14.91 7.48
CA GLN A 162 1.91 15.17 7.06
C GLN A 162 1.46 14.07 6.10
N TRP A 163 0.53 13.24 6.55
CA TRP A 163 0.14 12.01 5.88
C TRP A 163 -1.21 12.14 5.19
N ILE A 164 -1.27 11.72 3.93
CA ILE A 164 -2.49 11.59 3.13
C ILE A 164 -2.83 10.11 2.97
N ASN A 165 -4.12 9.77 3.11
CA ASN A 165 -4.61 8.43 2.79
C ASN A 165 -4.46 8.15 1.29
N GLY A 166 -3.80 7.05 0.94
CA GLY A 166 -3.46 6.71 -0.44
C GLY A 166 -4.65 6.52 -1.37
N LYS A 167 -5.87 6.35 -0.85
CA LYS A 167 -7.09 6.32 -1.68
C LYS A 167 -7.36 7.63 -2.43
N TYR A 168 -6.80 8.74 -1.97
CA TYR A 168 -6.91 10.05 -2.62
C TYR A 168 -5.73 10.36 -3.53
N MET A 169 -4.71 9.50 -3.55
CA MET A 169 -3.46 9.72 -4.26
C MET A 169 -3.41 8.85 -5.51
N SER A 170 -2.87 9.40 -6.59
CA SER A 170 -2.65 8.72 -7.84
C SER A 170 -1.26 9.04 -8.38
N THR A 171 -0.67 8.12 -9.11
CA THR A 171 0.51 8.42 -9.94
C THR A 171 0.12 9.05 -11.27
N ASP A 172 -1.15 8.98 -11.63
CA ASP A 172 -1.67 9.55 -12.87
C ASP A 172 -2.18 10.97 -12.63
N ASN A 173 -1.76 11.87 -13.51
CA ASN A 173 -2.20 13.24 -13.56
C ASN A 173 -3.49 13.36 -14.36
N VAL A 174 -4.61 12.93 -13.77
CA VAL A 174 -5.91 13.05 -14.40
C VAL A 174 -6.30 14.52 -14.45
N LYS A 175 -6.44 15.10 -15.64
CA LYS A 175 -6.86 16.50 -15.84
C LYS A 175 -8.38 16.65 -15.92
N GLN A 176 -9.05 15.61 -16.41
CA GLN A 176 -10.49 15.63 -16.65
C GLN A 176 -11.03 14.20 -16.63
N THR A 177 -12.24 14.01 -16.09
CA THR A 177 -13.00 12.77 -16.24
C THR A 177 -14.33 13.05 -16.93
N LEU A 178 -14.68 12.26 -17.94
CA LEU A 178 -15.86 12.44 -18.79
C LEU A 178 -16.58 11.12 -18.99
N THR A 179 -17.90 11.18 -19.20
CA THR A 179 -18.66 10.06 -19.77
C THR A 179 -18.83 10.28 -21.27
N MET A 180 -18.48 9.28 -22.07
CA MET A 180 -18.54 9.33 -23.53
C MET A 180 -19.18 8.05 -24.09
N SER A 181 -19.64 8.08 -25.35
CA SER A 181 -19.98 6.86 -26.09
C SER A 181 -18.72 6.35 -26.79
N ALA A 182 -18.49 5.04 -26.79
CA ALA A 182 -17.40 4.43 -27.53
C ALA A 182 -17.88 3.30 -28.42
N THR A 183 -17.23 3.18 -29.57
CA THR A 183 -17.19 1.99 -30.42
C THR A 183 -15.75 1.47 -30.46
N ALA A 184 -15.54 0.32 -31.10
CA ALA A 184 -14.21 -0.20 -31.36
C ALA A 184 -14.11 -0.69 -32.81
N TYR A 185 -12.90 -0.59 -33.37
CA TYR A 185 -12.60 -1.03 -34.74
C TYR A 185 -11.22 -1.69 -34.81
N ASP A 186 -11.02 -2.53 -35.83
CA ASP A 186 -9.73 -3.14 -36.13
C ASP A 186 -8.98 -2.34 -37.21
N PRO A 187 -7.94 -1.56 -36.86
CA PRO A 187 -7.16 -0.82 -37.84
C PRO A 187 -6.45 -1.72 -38.86
N VAL A 188 -6.11 -2.97 -38.52
CA VAL A 188 -5.39 -3.88 -39.41
C VAL A 188 -6.29 -4.37 -40.54
N VAL A 189 -7.58 -4.60 -40.25
CA VAL A 189 -8.59 -4.95 -41.27
C VAL A 189 -8.77 -3.83 -42.29
N LEU A 190 -8.47 -2.58 -41.91
CA LEU A 190 -8.50 -1.41 -42.78
C LEU A 190 -7.14 -1.11 -43.45
N GLY A 191 -6.17 -2.01 -43.32
CA GLY A 191 -4.84 -1.89 -43.93
C GLY A 191 -3.88 -0.93 -43.20
N SER A 192 -4.17 -0.54 -41.96
CA SER A 192 -3.32 0.36 -41.18
C SER A 192 -2.26 -0.40 -40.35
N ASN A 193 -1.03 0.11 -40.34
CA ASN A 193 0.08 -0.36 -39.51
C ASN A 193 0.22 0.38 -38.17
N MET A 194 -0.79 1.17 -37.76
CA MET A 194 -0.72 2.01 -36.56
C MET A 194 -0.81 1.22 -35.23
N GLY A 195 -1.12 -0.08 -35.27
CA GLY A 195 -1.31 -0.90 -34.07
C GLY A 195 -2.58 -0.53 -33.29
N TYR A 196 -2.67 -0.98 -32.03
CA TYR A 196 -3.88 -0.89 -31.21
C TYR A 196 -3.78 0.09 -30.03
N SER A 197 -2.75 0.95 -30.01
CA SER A 197 -2.57 1.98 -28.98
C SER A 197 -3.29 3.29 -29.30
N GLY A 198 -3.92 3.40 -30.47
CA GLY A 198 -4.64 4.58 -30.94
C GLY A 198 -6.11 4.64 -30.50
N VAL A 199 -6.66 5.84 -30.51
CA VAL A 199 -8.10 6.10 -30.40
C VAL A 199 -8.46 7.28 -31.29
N ALA A 200 -9.54 7.11 -32.06
CA ALA A 200 -10.13 8.19 -32.83
C ALA A 200 -11.03 9.03 -31.93
N ALA A 201 -10.83 10.34 -31.94
CA ALA A 201 -11.58 11.29 -31.12
C ALA A 201 -11.72 12.65 -31.82
N ASN A 202 -12.68 13.47 -31.39
CA ASN A 202 -12.80 14.82 -31.92
C ASN A 202 -11.57 15.67 -31.56
N LEU A 203 -10.77 16.05 -32.55
CA LEU A 203 -9.48 16.73 -32.33
C LEU A 203 -9.60 18.14 -31.74
N SER A 204 -10.75 18.80 -31.88
CA SER A 204 -11.01 20.08 -31.21
C SER A 204 -11.22 19.92 -29.71
N LYS A 205 -11.69 18.74 -29.28
CA LYS A 205 -11.89 18.40 -27.86
C LYS A 205 -10.67 17.71 -27.25
N PHE A 206 -10.07 16.78 -27.99
CA PHE A 206 -8.87 16.05 -27.59
C PHE A 206 -7.84 16.16 -28.71
N PRO A 207 -6.90 17.12 -28.63
CA PRO A 207 -5.86 17.28 -29.64
C PRO A 207 -5.07 15.98 -29.87
N ARG A 208 -4.51 15.81 -31.07
CA ARG A 208 -3.65 14.67 -31.38
C ARG A 208 -2.51 14.58 -30.35
N GLY A 209 -2.24 13.38 -29.84
CA GLY A 209 -1.28 13.14 -28.77
C GLY A 209 -1.88 13.17 -27.37
N THR A 210 -3.17 13.53 -27.20
CA THR A 210 -3.83 13.44 -25.90
C THR A 210 -3.85 12.00 -25.41
N HIS A 211 -3.42 11.77 -24.16
CA HIS A 211 -3.48 10.46 -23.53
C HIS A 211 -4.83 10.28 -22.84
N LEU A 212 -5.57 9.25 -23.24
CA LEU A 212 -6.86 8.90 -22.69
C LEU A 212 -6.77 7.54 -22.01
N ARG A 213 -7.18 7.50 -20.75
CA ARG A 213 -7.50 6.26 -20.05
C ARG A 213 -8.99 6.03 -20.13
N ILE A 214 -9.38 4.97 -20.84
CA ILE A 214 -10.78 4.66 -21.16
C ILE A 214 -11.19 3.42 -20.37
N THR A 215 -12.22 3.53 -19.54
CA THR A 215 -12.76 2.39 -18.77
C THR A 215 -14.12 1.99 -19.32
N ALA A 216 -14.25 0.74 -19.75
CA ALA A 216 -15.44 0.13 -20.33
C ALA A 216 -15.63 -1.30 -19.79
N ASN A 217 -16.80 -1.62 -19.24
CA ASN A 217 -17.10 -2.94 -18.65
C ASN A 217 -16.03 -3.45 -17.68
N GLY A 218 -15.49 -2.56 -16.83
CA GLY A 218 -14.45 -2.89 -15.85
C GLY A 218 -13.04 -3.12 -16.44
N LYS A 219 -12.86 -3.01 -17.76
CA LYS A 219 -11.55 -3.02 -18.42
C LYS A 219 -11.10 -1.60 -18.71
N THR A 220 -9.80 -1.37 -18.59
CA THR A 220 -9.17 -0.07 -18.84
C THR A 220 -8.25 -0.15 -20.05
N TYR A 221 -8.29 0.87 -20.89
CA TYR A 221 -7.50 1.02 -22.11
C TYR A 221 -6.80 2.37 -22.10
N ASP A 222 -5.47 2.37 -22.01
CA ASP A 222 -4.67 3.57 -22.21
C ASP A 222 -4.40 3.72 -23.70
N ARG A 223 -4.79 4.87 -24.26
CA ARG A 223 -4.77 5.17 -25.68
C ARG A 223 -4.29 6.58 -25.94
N VAL A 224 -3.67 6.77 -27.10
CA VAL A 224 -3.24 8.09 -27.58
C VAL A 224 -4.14 8.51 -28.72
N VAL A 225 -4.69 9.72 -28.64
CA VAL A 225 -5.49 10.27 -29.74
C VAL A 225 -4.61 10.46 -30.96
N ASN A 226 -4.88 9.71 -32.02
CA ASN A 226 -4.03 9.67 -33.22
C ASN A 226 -4.80 9.98 -34.50
N ASP A 227 -6.11 10.17 -34.45
CA ASP A 227 -6.95 10.58 -35.57
C ASP A 227 -8.36 10.96 -35.07
N THR A 228 -9.25 11.30 -36.00
CA THR A 228 -10.66 11.60 -35.72
C THR A 228 -11.59 10.43 -36.06
N GLY A 229 -11.12 9.47 -36.86
CA GLY A 229 -12.00 8.57 -37.60
C GLY A 229 -13.00 9.32 -38.50
N LEU A 230 -13.95 8.59 -39.08
CA LEU A 230 -15.02 9.15 -39.92
C LEU A 230 -16.18 9.76 -39.11
N PHE A 231 -16.29 9.43 -37.81
CA PHE A 231 -17.52 9.65 -37.03
C PHE A 231 -17.35 10.60 -35.83
N ALA A 232 -16.16 10.74 -35.25
CA ALA A 232 -15.98 11.57 -34.06
C ALA A 232 -15.95 13.09 -34.40
N TYR A 233 -15.75 13.46 -35.67
CA TYR A 233 -15.71 14.87 -36.08
C TYR A 233 -17.06 15.58 -35.85
N SER A 234 -18.18 14.92 -36.16
CA SER A 234 -19.53 15.44 -35.93
C SER A 234 -20.11 15.12 -34.55
N ASN A 235 -19.45 14.24 -33.78
CA ASN A 235 -19.90 13.81 -32.46
C ASN A 235 -18.76 13.94 -31.42
N PRO A 236 -18.60 15.10 -30.76
CA PRO A 236 -17.48 15.37 -29.85
C PRO A 236 -17.48 14.51 -28.56
N ASN A 237 -18.56 13.77 -28.31
CA ASN A 237 -18.70 12.85 -27.18
C ASN A 237 -18.59 11.38 -27.58
N GLN A 238 -18.06 11.09 -28.77
CA GLN A 238 -17.82 9.73 -29.25
C GLN A 238 -16.32 9.43 -29.38
N LEU A 239 -15.93 8.21 -29.02
CA LEU A 239 -14.61 7.62 -29.28
C LEU A 239 -14.75 6.40 -30.19
N ASP A 240 -13.72 6.12 -30.97
CA ASP A 240 -13.58 4.85 -31.68
C ASP A 240 -12.21 4.22 -31.38
N ILE A 241 -12.23 3.12 -30.64
CA ILE A 241 -11.03 2.57 -29.99
C ILE A 241 -10.42 1.50 -30.89
N ALA A 242 -9.12 1.61 -31.17
CA ALA A 242 -8.40 0.58 -31.91
C ALA A 242 -8.28 -0.71 -31.07
N MET A 243 -8.82 -1.82 -31.58
CA MET A 243 -8.78 -3.15 -30.96
C MET A 243 -8.80 -4.26 -32.03
N PRO A 244 -8.22 -5.46 -31.77
CA PRO A 244 -8.36 -6.60 -32.68
C PRO A 244 -9.82 -6.96 -32.95
N ASN A 245 -10.14 -7.45 -34.16
CA ASN A 245 -11.50 -7.70 -34.61
C ASN A 245 -12.34 -8.56 -33.64
N SER A 246 -11.73 -9.59 -33.04
CA SER A 246 -12.38 -10.45 -32.05
C SER A 246 -12.84 -9.69 -30.80
N GLN A 247 -12.13 -8.64 -30.41
CA GLN A 247 -12.47 -7.77 -29.27
C GLN A 247 -13.44 -6.67 -29.68
N ALA A 248 -13.25 -6.09 -30.88
CA ALA A 248 -14.12 -5.02 -31.39
C ALA A 248 -15.58 -5.49 -31.52
N LEU A 249 -15.80 -6.71 -32.03
CA LEU A 249 -17.14 -7.31 -32.15
C LEU A 249 -17.83 -7.51 -30.79
N GLN A 250 -17.06 -7.82 -29.74
CA GLN A 250 -17.59 -7.98 -28.39
C GLN A 250 -17.79 -6.65 -27.67
N PHE A 251 -17.04 -5.62 -28.06
CA PHE A 251 -17.10 -4.30 -27.42
C PHE A 251 -18.42 -3.60 -27.70
N GLY A 252 -18.92 -3.67 -28.94
CA GLY A 252 -20.16 -3.00 -29.34
C GLY A 252 -20.14 -1.49 -29.12
N ARG A 253 -21.30 -0.84 -29.14
CA ARG A 253 -21.43 0.57 -28.72
C ARG A 253 -21.83 0.62 -27.25
N GLN A 254 -21.11 1.39 -26.45
CA GLN A 254 -21.41 1.53 -25.02
C GLN A 254 -20.98 2.89 -24.47
N ASN A 255 -21.46 3.22 -23.27
CA ASN A 255 -20.93 4.34 -22.51
C ASN A 255 -19.64 3.94 -21.79
N VAL A 256 -18.69 4.85 -21.77
CA VAL A 256 -17.37 4.66 -21.17
C VAL A 256 -17.00 5.85 -20.30
N THR A 257 -16.17 5.60 -19.29
CA THR A 257 -15.51 6.66 -18.52
C THR A 257 -14.17 6.97 -19.15
N VAL A 258 -13.89 8.23 -19.42
CA VAL A 258 -12.67 8.70 -20.07
C VAL A 258 -11.94 9.65 -19.13
N GLN A 259 -10.71 9.32 -18.79
CA GLN A 259 -9.81 10.18 -18.05
C GLN A 259 -8.76 10.75 -19.00
N VAL A 260 -8.66 12.07 -19.06
CA VAL A 260 -7.58 12.77 -19.80
C VAL A 260 -6.37 12.82 -18.90
N LEU A 261 -5.26 12.23 -19.34
CA LEU A 261 -3.99 12.23 -18.62
C LEU A 261 -3.06 13.29 -19.20
N GLY A 262 -2.27 13.96 -18.36
CA GLY A 262 -1.27 14.92 -18.84
C GLY A 262 -0.18 15.23 -17.85
#